data_AF-A0A0Q6SLV8-F1
#
_entry.id   AF-A0A0Q6SLV8-F1
#
_cell.length_a   1.000
_cell.length_b   1.000
_cell.length_c   1.000
_cell.angle_alpha   90.00
_cell.angle_beta   90.00
_cell.angle_gamma   90.00
#
_symmetry.space_group_name_H-M   'P 1'
#
loop_
_entity.id
_entity.type
_entity.pdbx_description
1 polymer ?
#
loop_
_entity_poly.entity_id
_entity_poly.type
_entity_poly.pdbx_seq_one_letter_code
_entity_poly.pdbx_strand_id
1 'polypeptide(L)'
;MISHELTPVQIRGLKLAKEGNLFPQPAKKWTHENAAVTYAKTDRFKERPQKIRFMTTTTLNELEELGFLERSHLDHDVAVDPRGITMAGKMWLMANK
;
A
#
# COMPACT_ATOMS: atom_id res chain seq x y z
N MET A 1 -4.67 -0.82 24.77
CA MET A 1 -4.36 -0.70 23.32
C MET A 1 -5.60 -1.13 22.57
N ILE A 2 -6.24 -0.24 21.79
CA ILE A 2 -7.39 -0.63 20.98
C ILE A 2 -6.86 -1.51 19.85
N SER A 3 -7.21 -2.79 19.87
CA SER A 3 -6.90 -3.72 18.79
C SER A 3 -7.84 -3.40 17.63
N HIS A 4 -7.29 -2.91 16.51
CA HIS A 4 -8.06 -2.65 15.31
C HIS A 4 -8.14 -3.94 14.49
N GLU A 5 -9.34 -4.44 14.24
CA GLU A 5 -9.53 -5.59 13.36
C GLU A 5 -9.59 -5.11 11.91
N LEU A 6 -8.55 -5.42 11.14
CA LEU A 6 -8.45 -5.02 9.74
C LEU A 6 -9.08 -6.07 8.83
N THR A 7 -9.80 -5.60 7.80
CA THR A 7 -10.30 -6.48 6.75
C THR A 7 -9.15 -7.07 5.92
N PRO A 8 -9.35 -8.21 5.21
CA PRO A 8 -8.32 -8.76 4.34
C PRO A 8 -7.82 -7.79 3.25
N VAL A 9 -8.66 -6.86 2.81
CA VAL A 9 -8.29 -5.83 1.82
C VAL A 9 -7.35 -4.80 2.45
N GLN A 10 -7.68 -4.32 3.65
CA GLN A 10 -6.85 -3.40 4.43
C GLN A 10 -5.49 -4.03 4.79
N ILE A 11 -5.46 -5.30 5.19
CA ILE A 11 -4.21 -6.02 5.49
C ILE A 11 -3.31 -6.09 4.25
N ARG A 12 -3.88 -6.43 3.07
CA ARG A 12 -3.11 -6.43 1.81
C ARG A 12 -2.58 -5.05 1.47
N GLY A 13 -3.40 -4.01 1.70
CA GLY A 13 -2.99 -2.64 1.50
C GLY A 13 -1.84 -2.22 2.41
N LEU A 14 -1.93 -2.54 3.70
CA LEU A 14 -0.89 -2.22 4.67
C LEU A 14 0.41 -3.00 4.39
N LYS A 15 0.31 -4.26 3.93
CA LYS A 15 1.46 -5.05 3.46
C LYS A 15 2.12 -4.42 2.23
N LEU A 16 1.35 -3.85 1.30
CA LEU A 16 1.89 -3.10 0.16
C LEU A 16 2.63 -1.83 0.62
N ALA A 17 2.04 -1.05 1.53
CA ALA A 17 2.68 0.16 2.06
C ALA A 17 3.97 -0.13 2.85
N LYS A 18 4.10 -1.34 3.42
CA LYS A 18 5.35 -1.80 4.05
C LYS A 18 6.50 -1.95 3.05
N GLU A 19 6.20 -2.26 1.79
CA GLU A 19 7.20 -2.46 0.73
C GLU A 19 7.74 -1.13 0.17
N GLY A 20 7.08 0.00 0.46
CA GLY A 20 7.52 1.34 0.08
C GLY A 20 6.37 2.35 0.00
N ASN A 21 6.71 3.61 -0.29
CA ASN A 21 5.71 4.65 -0.45
C ASN A 21 4.76 4.37 -1.63
N LEU A 22 3.53 4.84 -1.48
CA LEU A 22 2.45 4.67 -2.44
C LEU A 22 2.13 6.00 -3.11
N PHE A 23 1.98 5.95 -4.42
CA PHE A 23 1.74 7.08 -5.29
C PHE A 23 0.41 6.86 -6.00
N PRO A 24 -0.32 7.94 -6.31
CA PRO A 24 -1.60 7.84 -7.02
C PRO A 24 -1.37 7.28 -8.42
N GLN A 25 -2.35 6.51 -8.88
CA GLN A 25 -2.42 5.93 -10.21
C GLN A 25 -3.80 6.20 -10.81
N PRO A 26 -3.95 6.06 -12.14
CA PRO A 26 -5.25 6.14 -12.79
C PRO A 26 -6.30 5.22 -12.13
N ALA A 27 -7.57 5.56 -12.30
CA ALA A 27 -8.71 4.81 -11.76
C ALA A 27 -8.73 4.68 -10.22
N LYS A 28 -8.29 5.74 -9.50
CA LYS A 28 -8.35 5.84 -8.03
C LYS A 28 -7.55 4.75 -7.30
N LYS A 29 -6.42 4.36 -7.89
CA LYS A 29 -5.53 3.32 -7.35
C LYS A 29 -4.25 3.93 -6.78
N TRP A 30 -3.60 3.18 -5.91
CA TRP A 30 -2.33 3.55 -5.27
C TRP A 30 -1.37 2.37 -5.33
N THR A 31 -0.14 2.62 -5.77
CA THR A 31 0.95 1.63 -5.84
C THR A 31 2.31 2.34 -5.83
N HIS A 32 3.42 1.62 -5.89
CA HIS A 32 4.75 2.23 -5.97
C HIS A 32 4.95 2.98 -7.30
N GLU A 33 5.73 4.07 -7.29
CA GLU A 33 5.94 4.98 -8.42
C GLU A 33 6.33 4.28 -9.73
N ASN A 34 7.19 3.26 -9.63
CA ASN A 34 7.69 2.48 -10.77
C ASN A 34 7.23 1.03 -10.73
N ALA A 35 6.01 0.76 -10.24
CA ALA A 35 5.48 -0.60 -10.20
C ALA A 35 5.35 -1.17 -11.62
N ALA A 36 6.23 -2.13 -11.94
CA ALA A 36 6.27 -2.80 -13.24
C ALA A 36 5.66 -4.20 -13.16
N VAL A 37 5.17 -4.71 -14.30
CA VAL A 37 4.78 -6.11 -14.42
C VAL A 37 6.02 -6.98 -14.31
N THR A 38 6.05 -7.85 -13.30
CA THR A 38 7.15 -8.80 -13.07
C THR A 38 6.71 -10.22 -13.39
N TYR A 39 7.67 -11.14 -13.43
CA TYR A 39 7.44 -12.56 -13.70
C TYR A 39 8.11 -13.38 -12.59
N ALA A 40 7.61 -14.59 -12.35
CA ALA A 40 8.26 -15.50 -11.42
C ALA A 40 9.67 -15.84 -11.94
N LYS A 41 10.65 -15.98 -11.04
CA LYS A 41 12.03 -16.36 -11.43
C LYS A 41 12.08 -17.69 -12.20
N THR A 42 11.12 -18.58 -11.96
CA THR A 42 10.98 -19.88 -12.63
C THR A 42 10.30 -19.78 -14.01
N ASP A 43 9.60 -18.68 -14.30
CA ASP A 43 8.93 -18.44 -15.57
C ASP A 43 9.90 -17.81 -16.58
N ARG A 44 10.75 -18.67 -17.17
CA ARG A 44 11.80 -18.25 -18.10
C ARG A 44 11.25 -17.61 -19.38
N PHE A 45 10.04 -17.98 -19.76
CA PHE A 45 9.39 -17.50 -20.98
C PHE A 45 8.50 -16.27 -20.74
N LYS A 46 8.34 -15.83 -19.48
CA LYS A 46 7.52 -14.67 -19.09
C LYS A 46 6.08 -14.82 -19.59
N GLU A 47 5.53 -16.02 -19.53
CA GLU A 47 4.17 -16.31 -20.00
C GLU A 47 3.11 -15.88 -18.98
N ARG A 48 3.48 -15.81 -17.70
CA ARG A 48 2.57 -15.58 -16.58
C ARG A 48 2.93 -14.29 -15.85
N PRO A 49 2.47 -13.13 -16.35
CA PRO A 49 2.73 -11.85 -15.70
C PRO A 49 2.12 -11.82 -14.31
N GLN A 50 2.89 -11.35 -13.33
CA GLN A 50 2.40 -11.07 -11.99
C GLN A 50 1.64 -9.75 -11.99
N LYS A 51 0.42 -9.77 -11.45
CA LYS A 51 -0.39 -8.56 -11.33
C LYS A 51 0.31 -7.56 -10.41
N ILE A 52 0.42 -6.32 -10.88
CA ILE A 52 0.83 -5.19 -10.05
C ILE A 52 -0.17 -5.08 -8.90
N ARG A 53 0.35 -5.11 -7.66
CA ARG A 53 -0.45 -4.90 -6.47
C ARG A 53 -0.79 -3.43 -6.36
N PHE A 54 -2.01 -3.14 -5.93
CA PHE A 54 -2.48 -1.78 -5.68
C PHE A 54 -3.50 -1.81 -4.54
N MET A 55 -3.78 -0.65 -3.96
CA MET A 55 -4.97 -0.42 -3.14
C MET A 55 -5.85 0.66 -3.78
N THR A 56 -7.13 0.69 -3.42
CA THR A 56 -8.04 1.77 -3.84
C THR A 56 -7.87 2.97 -2.92
N THR A 57 -8.34 4.13 -3.39
CA THR A 57 -8.38 5.36 -2.56
C THR A 57 -9.23 5.15 -1.30
N THR A 58 -10.32 4.37 -1.38
CA THR A 58 -11.14 4.02 -0.21
C THR A 58 -10.31 3.30 0.86
N THR A 59 -9.60 2.23 0.49
CA THR A 59 -8.77 1.48 1.44
C THR A 59 -7.61 2.32 1.97
N LEU A 60 -7.05 3.22 1.16
CA LEU A 60 -6.01 4.13 1.60
C LEU A 60 -6.53 5.08 2.69
N ASN A 61 -7.67 5.74 2.44
CA ASN A 61 -8.28 6.67 3.38
C ASN A 61 -8.65 5.97 4.69
N GLU A 62 -9.24 4.78 4.64
CA GLU A 62 -9.54 3.99 5.83
C GLU A 62 -8.28 3.71 6.67
N LEU A 63 -7.15 3.39 6.03
CA LEU A 63 -5.89 3.13 6.74
C LEU A 63 -5.23 4.43 7.25
N GLU A 64 -5.42 5.57 6.59
CA GLU A 64 -5.00 6.89 7.07
C GLU A 64 -5.82 7.31 8.31
N GLU A 65 -7.14 7.13 8.28
CA GLU A 65 -8.05 7.40 9.42
C GLU A 65 -7.67 6.58 10.66
N LEU A 66 -7.19 5.35 10.46
CA LEU A 66 -6.67 4.48 11.51
C LEU A 66 -5.25 4.85 11.99
N GLY A 67 -4.62 5.85 11.37
CA GLY A 67 -3.25 6.27 11.69
C GLY A 67 -2.17 5.29 11.24
N PHE A 68 -2.49 4.38 10.32
CA PHE A 68 -1.55 3.39 9.80
C PHE A 68 -0.79 3.84 8.55
N LEU A 69 -1.33 4.83 7.84
CA LEU A 69 -0.67 5.51 6.74
C LEU A 69 -0.60 7.03 7.01
N GLU A 70 0.39 7.68 6.44
CA GLU A 70 0.56 9.14 6.52
C GLU A 70 1.13 9.72 5.22
N ARG A 71 0.87 11.01 4.99
CA ARG A 71 1.51 11.77 3.91
C ARG A 71 3.02 11.84 4.17
N SER A 72 3.82 11.47 3.18
CA SER A 72 5.28 11.53 3.27
C SER A 72 5.85 12.92 3.01
N HIS A 73 5.10 13.79 2.32
CA HIS A 73 5.46 15.18 2.06
C HIS A 73 4.26 16.06 2.38
N LEU A 74 4.49 17.18 3.08
CA LEU A 74 3.41 18.09 3.51
C LEU A 74 3.28 19.32 2.60
N ASP A 75 4.26 19.53 1.72
CA ASP A 75 4.40 20.77 0.92
C ASP A 75 3.74 20.70 -0.47
N HIS A 76 3.19 19.54 -0.83
CA HIS A 76 2.61 19.28 -2.15
C HIS A 76 1.08 19.07 -2.04
N ASP A 77 0.39 19.04 -3.17
CA ASP A 77 -1.06 18.84 -3.23
C ASP A 77 -1.42 17.46 -2.61
N VAL A 78 -2.35 17.49 -1.65
CA VAL A 78 -2.85 16.33 -0.90
C VAL A 78 -3.26 15.19 -1.84
N ALA A 79 -3.78 15.50 -3.02
CA ALA A 79 -4.22 14.50 -3.99
C ALA A 79 -3.06 13.69 -4.59
N VAL A 80 -1.85 14.26 -4.66
CA VAL A 80 -0.70 13.64 -5.33
C VAL A 80 0.39 13.14 -4.40
N ASP A 81 0.30 13.47 -3.11
CA ASP A 81 1.37 13.13 -2.18
C ASP A 81 1.63 11.64 -2.03
N PRO A 82 2.90 11.23 -1.88
CA PRO A 82 3.18 9.86 -1.52
C PRO A 82 2.63 9.54 -0.13
N ARG A 83 2.08 8.34 0.04
CA ARG A 83 1.68 7.80 1.35
C ARG A 83 2.69 6.77 1.83
N GLY A 84 3.15 6.95 3.06
CA GLY A 84 4.06 6.05 3.76
C GLY A 84 3.35 5.30 4.88
N ILE A 85 3.85 4.12 5.24
CA ILE A 85 3.38 3.39 6.41
C ILE A 85 3.95 3.99 7.70
N THR A 86 3.08 4.25 8.67
CA THR A 86 3.48 4.79 9.97
C THR A 86 4.12 3.70 10.84
N MET A 87 4.73 4.10 11.97
CA MET A 87 5.18 3.13 12.97
C MET A 87 4.03 2.31 13.55
N ALA A 88 2.84 2.90 13.74
CA ALA A 88 1.66 2.17 14.22
C ALA A 88 1.27 1.06 13.23
N GLY A 89 1.25 1.35 11.92
CA GLY A 89 0.97 0.36 10.88
C GLY A 89 2.00 -0.78 10.86
N LYS A 90 3.29 -0.46 11.00
CA LYS A 90 4.36 -1.46 11.08
C LYS A 90 4.19 -2.37 12.31
N MET A 91 3.91 -1.79 13.48
CA MET A 91 3.70 -2.54 14.72
C MET A 91 2.45 -3.44 14.62
N TRP A 92 1.36 -2.96 14.02
CA TRP A 92 0.17 -3.76 13.80
C TRP A 92 0.46 -5.00 12.93
N LEU A 93 1.19 -4.85 11.82
CA LEU A 93 1.59 -5.98 10.97
C LEU A 93 2.51 -6.98 11.68
N MET A 94 3.36 -6.50 12.59
CA MET A 94 4.23 -7.38 13.37
C MET A 94 3.45 -8.20 14.40
N ALA A 95 2.41 -7.62 14.99
CA ALA A 95 1.55 -8.29 15.97
C ALA A 95 0.54 -9.27 15.34
N ASN A 96 0.14 -9.05 14.07
CA ASN A 96 -0.94 -9.79 13.39
C ASN A 96 -0.43 -10.56 12.14
N LYS A 97 0.63 -11.35 12.29
CA LYS A 97 1.31 -12.04 11.17
C LYS A 97 0.43 -13.02 10.41
#